data_AF-A0AA43KUW4-F1
#
_entry.id   AF-A0AA43KUW4-F1
#
_cell.length_a   1.000
_cell.length_b   1.000
_cell.length_c   1.000
_cell.angle_alpha   90.00
_cell.angle_beta   90.00
_cell.angle_gamma   90.00
#
_symmetry.space_group_name_H-M   'P 1'
#
loop_
_entity.id
_entity.type
_entity.pdbx_description
1 polymer ?
#
loop_
_entity_poly.entity_id
_entity_poly.type
_entity_poly.pdbx_seq_one_letter_code
_entity_poly.pdbx_strand_id
1 'polypeptide(L)'
;MEDELLSITQICKDLHIGRQAFYNWMEDKKGFKEMVKSAMERRDETLMATVYSSIKRKLEGYTTVIEKDIYVPDMDNTTNLIFKQKVIIKKEYQPDLKTIKMLLDRNDKKKAALSPTPVKSRKRDFT
;
A
#
# COMPACT_ATOMS: atom_id res chain seq x y z
N MET A 1 -15.97 -0.73 10.14
CA MET A 1 -14.79 -0.23 9.41
C MET A 1 -15.33 0.71 8.36
N GLU A 2 -14.89 1.96 8.34
CA GLU A 2 -15.08 2.79 7.15
C GLU A 2 -14.19 2.18 6.07
N ASP A 3 -14.75 1.79 4.92
CA ASP A 3 -13.94 1.33 3.79
C ASP A 3 -13.25 2.56 3.18
N GLU A 4 -12.04 2.86 3.64
CA GLU A 4 -11.34 4.11 3.32
C GLU A 4 -10.93 4.23 1.85
N LEU A 5 -11.00 3.16 1.05
CA LEU A 5 -10.47 3.11 -0.33
C LEU A 5 -11.54 3.10 -1.44
N LEU A 6 -12.78 3.49 -1.13
CA LEU A 6 -13.85 3.52 -2.14
C LEU A 6 -13.58 4.55 -3.25
N SER A 7 -13.88 4.15 -4.48
CA SER A 7 -13.89 5.08 -5.61
C SER A 7 -15.15 5.94 -5.60
N ILE A 8 -15.12 7.12 -6.24
CA ILE A 8 -16.30 7.97 -6.42
C ILE A 8 -17.45 7.19 -7.07
N THR A 9 -17.15 6.32 -8.03
CA THR A 9 -18.15 5.46 -8.67
C THR A 9 -18.81 4.51 -7.67
N GLN A 10 -18.03 3.93 -6.76
CA GLN A 10 -18.56 3.04 -5.73
C GLN A 10 -19.42 3.81 -4.72
N ILE A 11 -18.92 4.95 -4.24
CA ILE A 11 -19.68 5.86 -3.37
C ILE A 11 -21.01 6.26 -4.01
N CYS A 12 -21.00 6.62 -5.30
CA CYS A 12 -22.22 7.00 -6.01
C CYS A 12 -23.22 5.83 -6.12
N LYS A 13 -22.75 4.60 -6.33
CA LYS A 13 -23.60 3.40 -6.36
C LYS A 13 -24.21 3.12 -4.99
N ASP A 14 -23.39 3.18 -3.94
CA ASP A 14 -23.79 2.87 -2.57
C ASP A 14 -24.80 3.91 -2.04
N LEU A 15 -24.64 5.17 -2.43
CA LEU A 15 -25.56 6.26 -2.10
C LEU A 15 -26.74 6.39 -3.08
N HIS A 16 -26.83 5.51 -4.09
CA HIS A 16 -27.84 5.56 -5.15
C HIS A 16 -27.96 6.94 -5.84
N ILE A 17 -26.84 7.65 -6.00
CA ILE A 17 -26.76 8.92 -6.72
C ILE A 17 -26.08 8.76 -8.07
N GLY A 18 -26.49 9.58 -9.05
CA GLY A 18 -25.75 9.70 -10.30
C GLY A 18 -24.40 10.37 -10.09
N ARG A 19 -23.35 9.94 -10.82
CA ARG A 19 -22.03 10.61 -10.79
C ARG A 19 -22.14 12.11 -11.11
N GLN A 20 -23.05 12.50 -12.00
CA GLN A 20 -23.29 13.90 -12.33
C GLN A 20 -23.76 14.69 -11.10
N ALA A 21 -24.64 14.12 -10.26
CA ALA A 21 -25.12 14.79 -9.06
C ALA A 21 -23.98 15.05 -8.06
N PHE A 22 -23.05 14.10 -7.93
CA PHE A 22 -21.84 14.29 -7.11
C PHE A 22 -20.98 15.46 -7.60
N TYR A 23 -20.74 15.56 -8.91
CA TYR A 23 -19.94 16.66 -9.47
C TYR A 23 -20.68 18.00 -9.41
N ASN A 24 -22.00 18.03 -9.65
CA ASN A 24 -22.78 19.25 -9.45
C ASN A 24 -22.69 19.73 -7.99
N TRP A 25 -22.71 18.81 -7.01
CA TRP A 25 -22.52 19.18 -5.61
C TRP A 25 -21.13 19.75 -5.30
N MET A 26 -20.09 19.34 -6.02
CA MET A 26 -18.75 19.93 -5.89
C MET A 26 -18.70 21.39 -6.32
N GLU A 27 -19.62 21.81 -7.20
CA GLU A 27 -19.71 23.18 -7.72
C GLU A 27 -20.73 24.01 -6.91
N ASP A 28 -21.90 23.45 -6.65
CA ASP A 28 -23.07 24.19 -6.12
C ASP A 28 -23.15 24.21 -4.59
N LYS A 29 -22.61 23.19 -3.90
CA LYS A 29 -22.70 23.10 -2.44
C LYS A 29 -21.45 23.66 -1.78
N LYS A 30 -21.62 24.83 -1.15
CA LYS A 30 -20.57 25.46 -0.34
C LYS A 30 -20.04 24.49 0.73
N GLY A 31 -18.71 24.35 0.82
CA GLY A 31 -18.06 23.47 1.80
C GLY A 31 -17.95 22.01 1.36
N PHE A 32 -18.72 21.56 0.36
CA PHE A 32 -18.70 20.16 -0.07
C PHE A 32 -17.36 19.79 -0.71
N LYS A 33 -16.82 20.68 -1.55
CA LYS A 33 -15.51 20.51 -2.17
C LYS A 33 -14.39 20.39 -1.14
N GLU A 34 -14.40 21.21 -0.10
CA GLU A 34 -13.41 21.16 0.99
C GLU A 34 -13.53 19.88 1.80
N MET A 35 -14.76 19.44 2.11
CA MET A 35 -15.00 18.16 2.79
C MET A 35 -14.51 16.96 1.97
N VAL A 36 -14.79 16.94 0.66
CA VAL A 36 -14.29 15.90 -0.25
C VAL A 36 -12.78 15.91 -0.31
N LYS A 37 -12.16 17.09 -0.42
CA LYS A 37 -10.70 17.22 -0.41
C LYS A 37 -10.09 16.67 0.88
N SER A 38 -10.64 17.02 2.05
CA SER A 38 -10.17 16.52 3.34
C SER A 38 -10.34 15.00 3.46
N ALA A 39 -11.44 14.44 2.94
CA ALA A 39 -11.64 13.00 2.89
C ALA A 39 -10.61 12.29 1.99
N MET A 40 -10.27 12.88 0.84
CA MET A 40 -9.24 12.36 -0.06
C MET A 40 -7.85 12.42 0.57
N GLU A 41 -7.51 13.50 1.28
CA GLU A 41 -6.23 13.63 1.99
C GLU A 41 -6.08 12.53 3.06
N ARG A 42 -7.10 12.30 3.89
CA ARG A 42 -7.09 11.20 4.88
C ARG A 42 -6.92 9.84 4.23
N ARG A 43 -7.64 9.57 3.14
CA ARG A 43 -7.47 8.32 2.39
C ARG A 43 -6.04 8.14 1.90
N ASP A 44 -5.48 9.19 1.31
CA ASP A 44 -4.14 9.13 0.74
C ASP A 44 -3.08 8.93 1.85
N GLU A 45 -3.28 9.49 3.04
CA GLU A 45 -2.45 9.20 4.24
C GLU A 45 -2.49 7.71 4.62
N THR A 46 -3.68 7.10 4.73
CA THR A 46 -3.83 5.67 5.02
C THR A 46 -3.19 4.80 3.93
N LEU A 47 -3.40 5.17 2.66
CA LEU A 47 -2.82 4.46 1.54
C LEU A 47 -1.28 4.50 1.61
N MET A 48 -0.71 5.67 1.90
CA MET A 48 0.74 5.81 2.05
C MET A 48 1.26 5.00 3.24
N ALA A 49 0.56 4.98 4.38
CA ALA A 49 0.92 4.12 5.51
C ALA A 49 0.96 2.64 5.10
N THR A 50 -0.04 2.18 4.36
CA THR A 50 -0.12 0.80 3.84
C THR A 50 1.03 0.48 2.88
N VAL A 51 1.38 1.43 2.00
CA VAL A 51 2.53 1.31 1.09
C VAL A 51 3.82 1.18 1.90
N TYR A 52 4.05 2.04 2.89
CA TYR A 52 5.25 1.97 3.74
C TYR A 52 5.33 0.64 4.50
N SER A 53 4.23 0.17 5.09
CA SER A 53 4.17 -1.14 5.75
C SER A 53 4.47 -2.29 4.79
N SER A 54 3.97 -2.22 3.56
CA SER A 54 4.22 -3.24 2.53
C SER A 54 5.67 -3.26 2.08
N ILE A 55 6.29 -2.08 1.91
CA ILE A 55 7.73 -1.97 1.61
C ILE A 55 8.55 -2.53 2.77
N LYS A 56 8.23 -2.15 4.01
CA LYS A 56 8.91 -2.64 5.22
C LYS A 56 8.89 -4.18 5.28
N ARG A 57 7.73 -4.81 5.10
CA ARG A 57 7.61 -6.28 5.04
C ARG A 57 8.49 -6.91 3.96
N LYS A 58 8.61 -6.28 2.79
CA LYS A 58 9.51 -6.76 1.74
C LYS A 58 10.98 -6.62 2.10
N LEU A 59 11.37 -5.61 2.87
CA LEU A 59 12.76 -5.40 3.29
C LEU A 59 13.17 -6.31 4.45
N GLU A 60 12.25 -6.64 5.36
CA GLU A 60 12.53 -7.51 6.51
C GLU A 60 12.40 -9.00 6.17
N GLY A 61 11.71 -9.33 5.09
CA GLY A 61 11.17 -10.67 4.89
C GLY A 61 9.90 -10.88 5.71
N TYR A 62 9.11 -11.89 5.37
CA TYR A 62 7.86 -12.16 6.08
C TYR A 62 7.44 -13.63 5.96
N THR A 63 6.65 -14.11 6.92
CA THR A 63 6.00 -15.41 6.86
C THR A 63 4.52 -15.24 6.56
N THR A 64 3.98 -16.05 5.65
CA THR A 64 2.53 -16.16 5.42
C THR A 64 2.04 -17.50 5.93
N VAL A 65 0.98 -17.49 6.73
CA VAL A 65 0.31 -18.69 7.21
C VAL A 65 -0.97 -18.88 6.38
N ILE A 66 -1.09 -20.04 5.75
CA ILE A 66 -2.29 -20.44 5.01
C ILE A 66 -2.98 -21.50 5.84
N GLU A 67 -4.17 -21.22 6.32
CA GLU A 67 -5.02 -22.15 7.04
C GLU A 67 -6.09 -22.69 6.11
N LYS A 68 -6.23 -24.02 6.07
CA LYS A 68 -7.27 -24.70 5.30
C LYS A 68 -8.02 -25.66 6.21
N ASP A 69 -9.29 -25.36 6.44
CA ASP A 69 -10.21 -26.25 7.13
C ASP A 69 -10.84 -27.21 6.13
N ILE A 70 -10.81 -28.50 6.47
CA ILE A 70 -11.37 -29.57 5.66
C ILE A 70 -12.56 -30.14 6.43
N TYR A 71 -13.71 -30.09 5.78
CA TYR A 71 -14.97 -30.62 6.28
C TYR A 71 -15.38 -31.84 5.47
N VAL A 72 -16.02 -32.82 6.11
CA VAL A 72 -16.56 -34.02 5.47
C VAL A 72 -18.03 -34.21 5.86
N PRO A 73 -18.86 -34.86 5.03
CA PRO A 73 -20.22 -35.17 5.39
C PRO A 73 -20.28 -36.07 6.63
N ASP A 74 -21.25 -35.81 7.50
CA ASP A 74 -21.54 -36.67 8.64
C ASP A 74 -22.03 -38.04 8.13
N MET A 75 -21.61 -39.12 8.79
CA MET A 75 -21.99 -40.49 8.40
C MET A 75 -23.47 -40.75 8.62
N ASP A 76 -24.08 -40.08 9.60
CA ASP A 76 -25.49 -40.25 9.95
C ASP A 76 -26.42 -39.24 9.23
N ASN A 77 -25.88 -38.12 8.73
CA ASN A 77 -26.64 -37.12 7.99
C ASN A 77 -25.77 -36.40 6.96
N THR A 78 -25.89 -36.81 5.70
CA THR A 78 -25.13 -36.24 4.56
C THR A 78 -25.43 -34.76 4.29
N THR A 79 -26.44 -34.17 4.95
CA THR A 79 -26.77 -32.74 4.85
C THR A 79 -25.83 -31.88 5.70
N ASN A 80 -25.22 -32.46 6.75
CA ASN A 80 -24.37 -31.74 7.69
C ASN A 80 -22.88 -32.05 7.42
N LEU A 81 -22.05 -31.01 7.48
CA LEU A 81 -20.60 -31.11 7.33
C LEU A 81 -19.95 -31.08 8.73
N ILE A 82 -19.17 -32.10 9.05
CA ILE A 82 -18.34 -32.16 10.25
C ILE A 82 -16.90 -31.74 9.93
N PHE A 83 -16.28 -30.99 10.83
CA PHE A 83 -14.88 -30.62 10.72
C PHE A 83 -13.99 -31.88 10.84
N LYS A 84 -13.09 -32.09 9.88
CA LYS A 84 -12.17 -33.23 9.87
C LYS A 84 -10.76 -32.84 10.28
N GLN A 85 -10.19 -31.83 9.62
CA GLN A 85 -8.82 -31.40 9.90
C GLN A 85 -8.56 -29.96 9.49
N LYS A 86 -7.61 -29.32 10.18
CA LYS A 86 -7.03 -28.03 9.79
C LYS A 86 -5.61 -28.27 9.29
N VAL A 87 -5.32 -27.82 8.08
CA VAL A 87 -3.97 -27.82 7.49
C VAL A 87 -3.38 -26.43 7.60
N ILE A 88 -2.21 -26.31 8.23
CA ILE A 88 -1.49 -25.04 8.41
C ILE A 88 -0.21 -25.08 7.59
N ILE A 89 -0.12 -24.25 6.55
CA ILE A 89 1.07 -24.12 5.70
C ILE A 89 1.74 -22.79 6.04
N LYS A 90 3.00 -22.85 6.48
CA LYS A 90 3.83 -21.67 6.71
C LYS A 90 4.78 -21.47 5.53
N LYS A 91 4.68 -20.34 4.85
CA LYS A 91 5.57 -19.93 3.75
C LYS A 91 6.44 -18.79 4.20
N GLU A 92 7.75 -18.97 4.16
CA GLU A 92 8.73 -17.94 4.46
C GLU A 92 9.16 -17.22 3.18
N TYR A 93 9.21 -15.90 3.23
CA TYR A 93 9.64 -15.03 2.15
C TYR A 93 10.85 -14.22 2.62
N GLN A 94 11.97 -14.39 1.92
CA GLN A 94 13.20 -13.65 2.21
C GLN A 94 13.08 -12.16 1.84
N PRO A 95 13.93 -11.30 2.42
CA PRO A 95 14.07 -9.91 1.99
C PRO A 95 14.23 -9.75 0.47
N ASP A 96 13.52 -8.79 -0.11
CA ASP A 96 13.61 -8.46 -1.54
C ASP A 96 14.93 -7.75 -1.85
N LEU A 97 15.95 -8.55 -2.20
CA LEU A 97 17.30 -8.08 -2.51
C LEU A 97 17.34 -7.08 -3.68
N LYS A 98 16.41 -7.18 -4.64
CA LYS A 98 16.34 -6.23 -5.77
C LYS A 98 15.92 -4.85 -5.28
N THR A 99 14.90 -4.80 -4.42
CA THR A 99 14.45 -3.55 -3.80
C THR A 99 15.51 -2.97 -2.88
N ILE A 100 16.18 -3.80 -2.07
CA ILE A 100 17.29 -3.38 -1.20
C ILE A 100 18.41 -2.74 -2.03
N LYS A 101 18.87 -3.42 -3.09
CA LYS A 101 19.92 -2.89 -3.97
C LYS A 101 19.53 -1.54 -4.58
N MET A 102 18.31 -1.43 -5.11
CA MET A 102 17.81 -0.18 -5.70
C MET A 102 17.83 0.98 -4.69
N LEU A 103 17.46 0.73 -3.43
CA LEU A 103 17.47 1.76 -2.38
C LEU A 103 18.89 2.16 -1.97
N LEU A 104 19.81 1.19 -1.87
CA LEU A 104 21.22 1.44 -1.63
C LEU A 104 21.83 2.29 -2.76
N ASP A 105 21.63 1.89 -4.02
CA ASP A 105 22.12 2.63 -5.19
C ASP A 105 21.60 4.07 -5.22
N ARG A 106 20.32 4.28 -4.85
CA ARG A 106 19.71 5.61 -4.76
C ARG A 106 20.34 6.45 -3.65
N ASN A 107 20.65 5.83 -2.50
CA ASN A 107 21.31 6.50 -1.38
C ASN A 107 22.74 6.92 -1.74
N ASP A 108 23.49 6.04 -2.41
CA ASP A 108 24.87 6.33 -2.84
C ASP A 108 24.90 7.47 -3.85
N LYS A 109 23.98 7.48 -4.83
CA LYS A 109 23.81 8.60 -5.76
C LYS A 109 23.46 9.91 -5.04
N LYS A 110 22.58 9.86 -4.03
CA LYS A 110 22.22 11.03 -3.22
C LYS A 110 23.44 11.58 -2.47
N LYS A 111 24.26 10.70 -1.88
CA LYS A 111 25.51 11.09 -1.19
C LYS A 111 26.53 11.68 -2.16
N ALA A 112 26.71 11.10 -3.35
CA ALA A 112 27.61 11.62 -4.37
C ALA A 112 27.20 13.00 -4.89
N ALA A 113 25.88 13.26 -5.00
CA ALA A 113 25.36 14.59 -5.36
C ALA A 113 25.56 15.63 -4.24
N LEU A 114 25.74 15.20 -2.98
CA LEU A 114 25.95 16.07 -1.82
C LEU A 114 27.44 16.32 -1.51
N SER A 115 28.37 15.54 -2.07
CA SER A 115 29.80 15.81 -1.92
C SER A 115 30.24 16.97 -2.83
N PRO A 116 30.82 18.07 -2.30
CA PRO A 116 31.32 19.17 -3.12
C PRO A 116 32.49 18.70 -3.99
N THR A 117 32.45 19.03 -5.29
CA THR A 117 33.54 18.74 -6.23
C THR A 117 34.87 19.32 -5.72
N PRO A 118 36.00 18.61 -5.85
CA PRO A 118 37.29 19.17 -5.47
C PRO A 118 37.61 20.38 -6.36
N VAL A 119 37.80 21.54 -5.73
CA VAL A 119 38.27 22.76 -6.40
C VAL A 119 39.64 22.46 -6.99
N LYS A 120 39.74 22.42 -8.33
CA LYS A 120 41.02 22.30 -9.02
C LYS A 120 41.86 23.55 -8.71
N SER A 121 42.85 23.40 -7.84
CA SER A 121 43.86 24.43 -7.59
C SER A 121 44.69 24.64 -8.86
N ARG A 122 44.46 25.77 -9.54
CA ARG A 122 45.36 26.27 -10.60
C ARG A 122 46.73 26.51 -9.97
N LYS A 123 47.73 25.73 -10.37
CA LYS A 123 49.13 26.09 -10.15
C LYS A 123 49.37 27.42 -10.86
N ARG A 124 49.77 28.44 -10.12
CA ARG A 124 50.29 29.68 -10.70
C ARG A 124 51.75 29.39 -11.03
N ASP A 125 52.04 29.30 -12.32
CA ASP A 125 53.41 29.33 -12.81
C ASP A 125 53.97 30.72 -12.49
N PHE A 126 55.02 30.76 -11.67
CA PHE A 126 55.79 31.97 -11.43
C PHE A 126 56.98 31.95 -12.39
N THR A 127 56.97 32.91 -13.31
CA THR A 127 58.12 33.32 -14.13
C THR A 127 59.16 34.02 -13.29
#